data_AF-A0A7C2ZF67-F1
#
_entry.id   AF-A0A7C2ZF67-F1
#
_cell.length_a   1.000
_cell.length_b   1.000
_cell.length_c   1.000
_cell.angle_alpha   90.00
_cell.angle_beta   90.00
_cell.angle_gamma   90.00
#
_symmetry.space_group_name_H-M   'P 1'
#
loop_
_entity.id
_entity.type
_entity.pdbx_description
1 polymer ?
#
loop_
_entity_poly.entity_id
_entity_poly.type
_entity_poly.pdbx_seq_one_letter_code
_entity_poly.pdbx_strand_id
1 'polypeptide(L)'
;MRARFLVGSGPARFVILMPGFLLALALTSGNSPAAGSAEGPQVDARIEIVWPHDGRGQPAPLETARFVNVEAYVFQRGTLNPVACNFPNRVILRWTVLSLTSGGFLGSSLIPAQDYWQNLSGVAGERVIRTAAGRTFPAWVFNNVPVPPPTEFTARAITRITYFFVEVEGADARTSVWAHGDRALTQLPYQRLVWGIDERPPQAVDALIQVVWPHDEAGQVQDVAAAPLVNIGVDLFHHPVAGPGDPVSVGFGFDRPVWLLRALNNGYLEPVKTGEKVRTTNPLAGTASWPRWVFNDVDVSAARDPANKLYFAVRVDGVPTHTTIWAHGADPRTYLPEKDLPAASCP
;
A
#
# COMPACT_ATOMS: atom_id res chain seq x y z
N MET A 1 17.69 -2.40 -82.53
CA MET A 1 18.48 -1.13 -82.49
C MET A 1 19.65 -1.37 -81.54
N ARG A 2 20.92 -1.16 -81.94
CA ARG A 2 21.72 0.09 -81.83
C ARG A 2 21.71 0.69 -80.40
N ALA A 3 22.85 1.00 -79.74
CA ALA A 3 24.27 0.74 -80.07
C ALA A 3 25.26 1.03 -78.90
N ARG A 4 26.40 0.29 -78.85
CA ARG A 4 27.80 0.71 -78.49
C ARG A 4 28.12 1.16 -77.02
N PHE A 5 29.06 0.51 -76.31
CA PHE A 5 30.56 0.62 -76.29
C PHE A 5 31.08 1.78 -75.39
N LEU A 6 32.23 1.75 -74.69
CA LEU A 6 33.32 0.79 -74.35
C LEU A 6 33.97 1.28 -72.99
N VAL A 7 35.12 0.89 -72.40
CA VAL A 7 36.36 0.15 -72.77
C VAL A 7 36.96 -0.55 -71.50
N GLY A 8 38.24 -0.98 -71.50
CA GLY A 8 39.00 -1.44 -70.30
C GLY A 8 39.57 -0.28 -69.43
N SER A 9 40.60 -0.44 -68.59
CA SER A 9 41.51 -1.56 -68.28
C SER A 9 42.27 -1.30 -66.95
N GLY A 10 42.81 -2.33 -66.28
CA GLY A 10 43.81 -2.17 -65.21
C GLY A 10 45.22 -2.59 -65.66
N PRO A 11 46.20 -2.81 -64.75
CA PRO A 11 46.23 -2.51 -63.31
C PRO A 11 47.53 -1.79 -62.85
N ALA A 12 47.56 -1.22 -61.63
CA ALA A 12 48.80 -0.89 -60.93
C ALA A 12 48.60 -0.87 -59.40
N ARG A 13 49.59 -1.37 -58.64
CA ARG A 13 49.73 -1.10 -57.20
C ARG A 13 50.81 -0.05 -57.00
N PHE A 14 50.56 0.93 -56.13
CA PHE A 14 51.63 1.69 -55.47
C PHE A 14 51.34 1.75 -53.98
N VAL A 15 52.34 1.43 -53.16
CA VAL A 15 52.29 1.57 -51.70
C VAL A 15 53.03 2.86 -51.35
N ILE A 16 52.36 3.76 -50.64
CA ILE A 16 53.00 4.91 -49.99
C ILE A 16 52.66 4.83 -48.50
N LEU A 17 53.68 4.61 -47.68
CA LEU A 17 53.62 4.76 -46.24
C LEU A 17 53.68 6.25 -45.90
N MET A 18 52.75 6.72 -45.08
CA MET A 18 52.79 8.03 -44.41
C MET A 18 52.42 7.82 -42.93
N PRO A 19 53.22 8.32 -41.97
CA PRO A 19 52.97 8.09 -40.55
C PRO A 19 51.84 9.00 -40.04
N GLY A 20 50.65 8.44 -39.84
CA GLY A 20 49.53 9.13 -39.19
C GLY A 20 49.80 9.37 -37.71
N PHE A 21 50.00 10.63 -37.33
CA PHE A 21 50.26 11.04 -35.95
C PHE A 21 48.99 10.87 -35.09
N LEU A 22 48.93 9.81 -34.27
CA LEU A 22 47.79 9.53 -33.39
C LEU A 22 47.80 10.47 -32.17
N LEU A 23 47.16 11.64 -32.31
CA LEU A 23 46.91 12.55 -31.19
C LEU A 23 45.81 11.97 -30.29
N ALA A 24 46.21 11.22 -29.26
CA ALA A 24 45.30 10.67 -28.28
C ALA A 24 44.73 11.80 -27.39
N LEU A 25 43.52 12.29 -27.72
CA LEU A 25 42.72 13.05 -26.76
C LEU A 25 42.32 12.12 -25.61
N ALA A 26 42.97 12.30 -24.46
CA ALA A 26 42.54 11.70 -23.22
C ALA A 26 41.20 12.32 -22.80
N LEU A 27 40.10 11.72 -23.25
CA LEU A 27 38.77 11.95 -22.68
C LEU A 27 38.81 11.49 -21.23
N THR A 28 39.04 12.42 -20.31
CA THR A 28 38.83 12.18 -18.89
C THR A 28 37.38 11.76 -18.69
N SER A 29 37.17 10.66 -17.99
CA SER A 29 35.83 10.24 -17.58
C SER A 29 35.27 11.30 -16.64
N GLY A 30 34.45 12.20 -17.20
CA GLY A 30 33.73 13.19 -16.42
C GLY A 30 32.81 12.45 -15.46
N ASN A 31 33.15 12.43 -14.17
CA ASN A 31 32.25 11.96 -13.13
C ASN A 31 31.03 12.87 -13.13
N SER A 32 29.99 12.48 -13.87
CA SER A 32 28.64 12.96 -13.60
C SER A 32 28.38 12.70 -12.12
N PRO A 33 28.07 13.72 -11.30
CA PRO A 33 27.69 13.47 -9.93
C PRO A 33 26.48 12.53 -9.96
N ALA A 34 26.55 11.43 -9.22
CA ALA A 34 25.40 10.55 -9.09
C ALA A 34 24.21 11.41 -8.63
N ALA A 35 23.14 11.41 -9.42
CA ALA A 35 21.91 12.09 -9.05
C ALA A 35 21.30 11.31 -7.88
N GLY A 36 21.75 11.63 -6.67
CA GLY A 36 21.24 11.04 -5.45
C GLY A 36 19.74 11.29 -5.40
N SER A 37 18.96 10.22 -5.51
CA SER A 37 17.58 10.24 -5.05
C SER A 37 17.61 10.75 -3.62
N ALA A 38 17.01 11.91 -3.38
CA ALA A 38 16.88 12.50 -2.06
C ALA A 38 15.86 11.70 -1.24
N GLU A 39 16.26 10.48 -0.88
CA GLU A 39 15.49 9.56 -0.08
C GLU A 39 15.25 10.21 1.29
N GLY A 40 13.98 10.28 1.68
CA GLY A 40 13.58 10.88 2.93
C GLY A 40 14.12 10.11 4.14
N PRO A 41 13.97 10.63 5.36
CA PRO A 41 14.32 9.88 6.56
C PRO A 41 13.55 8.55 6.58
N GLN A 42 14.27 7.44 6.78
CA GLN A 42 13.64 6.14 6.99
C GLN A 42 13.12 6.06 8.43
N VAL A 43 11.81 5.88 8.58
CA VAL A 43 11.12 5.92 9.87
C VAL A 43 10.18 4.73 10.06
N ASP A 44 9.80 4.51 11.32
CA ASP A 44 8.74 3.60 11.73
C ASP A 44 7.66 4.39 12.47
N ALA A 45 6.42 4.39 11.97
CA ALA A 45 5.30 5.17 12.48
C ALA A 45 4.21 4.25 13.08
N ARG A 46 4.25 4.06 14.40
CA ARG A 46 3.41 3.10 15.13
C ARG A 46 2.16 3.77 15.70
N ILE A 47 1.02 3.07 15.65
CA ILE A 47 -0.20 3.43 16.39
C ILE A 47 -0.07 2.86 17.82
N GLU A 48 -0.16 3.76 18.81
CA GLU A 48 0.35 3.53 20.18
C GLU A 48 -0.70 3.79 21.27
N ILE A 49 -1.66 4.66 20.99
CA ILE A 49 -2.88 4.81 21.79
C ILE A 49 -4.05 4.89 20.82
N VAL A 50 -5.11 4.14 21.12
CA VAL A 50 -6.39 4.28 20.44
C VAL A 50 -7.51 4.31 21.47
N TRP A 51 -8.44 5.24 21.30
CA TRP A 51 -9.52 5.48 22.25
C TRP A 51 -10.84 5.80 21.52
N PRO A 52 -11.70 4.79 21.30
CA PRO A 52 -13.03 4.99 20.71
C PRO A 52 -13.98 5.65 21.72
N HIS A 53 -14.80 6.60 21.26
CA HIS A 53 -15.66 7.41 22.12
C HIS A 53 -16.96 7.89 21.44
N ASP A 54 -17.89 8.38 22.26
CA ASP A 54 -19.25 8.77 21.88
C ASP A 54 -19.37 10.15 21.19
N GLY A 55 -18.27 10.91 21.10
CA GLY A 55 -18.23 12.31 20.65
C GLY A 55 -18.50 13.37 21.73
N ARG A 56 -18.80 12.97 22.97
CA ARG A 56 -18.82 13.84 24.17
C ARG A 56 -17.58 13.63 25.06
N GLY A 57 -16.70 12.73 24.64
CA GLY A 57 -15.49 12.37 25.38
C GLY A 57 -15.72 11.28 26.43
N GLN A 58 -16.78 10.48 26.30
CA GLN A 58 -16.95 9.25 27.09
C GLN A 58 -16.46 8.04 26.30
N PRO A 59 -15.65 7.13 26.90
CA PRO A 59 -15.21 5.91 26.24
C PRO A 59 -16.42 5.10 25.76
N ALA A 60 -16.36 4.58 24.53
CA ALA A 60 -17.44 3.81 23.92
C ALA A 60 -16.89 2.47 23.37
N PRO A 61 -17.64 1.36 23.49
CA PRO A 61 -17.29 0.11 22.81
C PRO A 61 -17.45 0.27 21.30
N LEU A 62 -16.71 -0.54 20.52
CA LEU A 62 -16.51 -0.39 19.07
C LEU A 62 -17.82 -0.31 18.28
N GLU A 63 -18.86 -0.99 18.74
CA GLU A 63 -20.19 -1.07 18.14
C GLU A 63 -20.97 0.26 18.21
N THR A 64 -20.57 1.17 19.09
CA THR A 64 -21.32 2.41 19.41
C THR A 64 -20.46 3.68 19.39
N ALA A 65 -19.14 3.54 19.29
CA ALA A 65 -18.24 4.66 19.08
C ALA A 65 -18.61 5.41 17.78
N ARG A 66 -18.52 6.74 17.84
CA ARG A 66 -18.75 7.64 16.70
C ARG A 66 -17.47 8.31 16.24
N PHE A 67 -16.49 8.35 17.12
CA PHE A 67 -15.19 8.96 16.92
C PHE A 67 -14.13 8.10 17.60
N VAL A 68 -12.89 8.26 17.15
CA VAL A 68 -11.72 7.68 17.76
C VAL A 68 -10.64 8.75 17.93
N ASN A 69 -10.02 8.81 19.10
CA ASN A 69 -8.76 9.51 19.28
C ASN A 69 -7.62 8.52 19.05
N VAL A 70 -6.60 8.94 18.29
CA VAL A 70 -5.40 8.15 18.03
C VAL A 70 -4.17 8.95 18.44
N GLU A 71 -3.18 8.28 19.05
CA GLU A 71 -1.83 8.82 19.25
C GLU A 71 -0.83 7.88 18.57
N ALA A 72 0.03 8.45 17.72
CA ALA A 72 1.08 7.73 17.01
C ALA A 72 2.47 8.25 17.40
N TYR A 73 3.43 7.34 17.50
CA TYR A 73 4.86 7.64 17.69
C TYR A 73 5.63 7.37 16.40
N VAL A 74 6.64 8.20 16.14
CA VAL A 74 7.53 8.06 14.98
C VAL A 74 8.94 7.84 15.50
N PHE A 75 9.51 6.70 15.13
CA PHE A 75 10.84 6.24 15.53
C PHE A 75 11.82 6.27 14.36
N GLN A 76 13.11 6.31 14.66
CA GLN A 76 14.18 5.98 13.72
C GLN A 76 14.04 4.50 13.33
N ARG A 77 14.02 4.19 12.03
CA ARG A 77 13.71 2.83 11.55
C ARG A 77 14.55 1.73 12.21
N GLY A 78 13.87 0.67 12.65
CA GLY A 78 14.47 -0.49 13.30
C GLY A 78 14.78 -0.29 14.79
N THR A 79 14.30 0.79 15.40
CA THR A 79 14.59 1.14 16.80
C THR A 79 13.34 1.66 17.52
N LEU A 80 13.44 1.85 18.83
CA LEU A 80 12.49 2.66 19.62
C LEU A 80 13.06 4.06 19.94
N ASN A 81 14.09 4.52 19.22
CA ASN A 81 14.58 5.90 19.37
C ASN A 81 13.59 6.83 18.67
N PRO A 82 13.00 7.82 19.36
CA PRO A 82 12.08 8.75 18.74
C PRO A 82 12.81 9.67 17.74
N VAL A 83 12.07 10.19 16.76
CA VAL A 83 12.58 11.29 15.92
C VAL A 83 12.80 12.57 16.73
N ALA A 84 13.58 13.50 16.18
CA ALA A 84 13.89 14.79 16.82
C ALA A 84 12.63 15.55 17.26
N CYS A 85 12.68 16.27 18.38
CA CYS A 85 11.45 16.92 18.90
C CYS A 85 10.91 18.04 17.99
N ASN A 86 11.71 18.52 17.05
CA ASN A 86 11.32 19.48 16.01
C ASN A 86 10.97 18.82 14.65
N PHE A 87 10.89 17.49 14.55
CA PHE A 87 10.72 16.71 13.30
C PHE A 87 9.74 17.38 12.32
N PRO A 88 10.19 17.75 11.11
CA PRO A 88 9.48 18.70 10.25
C PRO A 88 8.43 18.04 9.35
N ASN A 89 8.54 16.73 9.09
CA ASN A 89 7.63 16.00 8.22
C ASN A 89 6.22 15.99 8.82
N ARG A 90 5.21 16.16 7.97
CA ARG A 90 3.80 16.02 8.37
C ARG A 90 3.47 14.54 8.55
N VAL A 91 2.84 14.22 9.66
CA VAL A 91 2.36 12.87 9.98
C VAL A 91 0.84 12.86 9.81
N ILE A 92 0.33 11.94 9.02
CA ILE A 92 -1.07 11.87 8.60
C ILE A 92 -1.62 10.50 8.99
N LEU A 93 -2.67 10.48 9.81
CA LEU A 93 -3.44 9.27 10.02
C LEU A 93 -4.30 9.04 8.78
N ARG A 94 -4.04 7.95 8.08
CA ARG A 94 -4.79 7.50 6.90
C ARG A 94 -5.80 6.41 7.28
N TRP A 95 -6.87 6.27 6.51
CA TRP A 95 -7.79 5.14 6.65
C TRP A 95 -8.42 4.63 5.36
N THR A 96 -8.63 3.32 5.31
CA THR A 96 -9.35 2.56 4.28
C THR A 96 -10.55 1.85 4.91
N VAL A 97 -11.67 1.72 4.19
CA VAL A 97 -12.92 1.17 4.74
C VAL A 97 -13.36 -0.07 3.97
N LEU A 98 -13.59 -1.17 4.68
CA LEU A 98 -14.32 -2.33 4.19
C LEU A 98 -15.79 -2.21 4.61
N SER A 99 -16.70 -2.13 3.63
CA SER A 99 -18.14 -2.00 3.83
C SER A 99 -18.86 -3.27 3.39
N LEU A 100 -19.24 -4.12 4.36
CA LEU A 100 -19.88 -5.42 4.15
C LEU A 100 -21.41 -5.29 4.17
N THR A 101 -22.06 -5.45 3.02
CA THR A 101 -23.52 -5.41 2.86
C THR A 101 -24.14 -6.79 3.00
N SER A 102 -25.00 -7.00 4.01
CA SER A 102 -25.69 -8.29 4.16
C SER A 102 -26.82 -8.49 3.12
N GLY A 103 -26.88 -9.69 2.54
CA GLY A 103 -28.06 -10.27 1.88
C GLY A 103 -28.42 -9.78 0.46
N GLY A 104 -27.49 -9.38 -0.41
CA GLY A 104 -27.86 -8.96 -1.78
C GLY A 104 -26.73 -8.90 -2.81
N PHE A 105 -27.12 -8.78 -4.08
CA PHE A 105 -26.27 -8.76 -5.28
C PHE A 105 -25.32 -7.52 -5.38
N LEU A 106 -25.39 -6.61 -4.40
CA LEU A 106 -24.54 -5.42 -4.29
C LEU A 106 -23.55 -5.66 -3.13
N GLY A 107 -22.43 -6.32 -3.45
CA GLY A 107 -21.54 -6.97 -2.47
C GLY A 107 -20.58 -6.07 -1.69
N SER A 108 -19.69 -6.73 -0.95
CA SER A 108 -18.70 -6.17 -0.02
C SER A 108 -17.67 -5.25 -0.68
N SER A 109 -17.89 -3.94 -0.58
CA SER A 109 -16.97 -2.94 -1.16
C SER A 109 -15.77 -2.68 -0.24
N LEU A 110 -14.57 -3.00 -0.73
CA LEU A 110 -13.35 -2.35 -0.26
C LEU A 110 -13.27 -0.94 -0.85
N ILE A 111 -12.96 0.03 0.01
CA ILE A 111 -12.72 1.44 -0.32
C ILE A 111 -11.27 1.73 0.07
N PRO A 112 -10.33 1.88 -0.89
CA PRO A 112 -8.94 2.26 -0.59
C PRO A 112 -8.86 3.60 0.16
N ALA A 113 -7.72 3.87 0.80
CA ALA A 113 -7.48 5.15 1.47
C ALA A 113 -7.37 6.30 0.44
N GLN A 114 -8.50 6.93 0.14
CA GLN A 114 -8.65 8.00 -0.87
C GLN A 114 -9.33 9.23 -0.28
N ASP A 115 -8.83 10.42 -0.58
CA ASP A 115 -9.48 11.66 -0.19
C ASP A 115 -10.72 11.95 -1.06
N TYR A 116 -11.84 11.32 -0.69
CA TYR A 116 -13.15 11.58 -1.26
C TYR A 116 -13.61 13.00 -0.89
N TRP A 117 -14.21 13.72 -1.85
CA TRP A 117 -14.80 15.05 -1.62
C TRP A 117 -15.81 15.10 -0.45
N GLN A 118 -16.43 13.95 -0.12
CA GLN A 118 -17.40 13.82 0.98
C GLN A 118 -16.86 13.09 2.22
N ASN A 119 -15.67 12.47 2.14
CA ASN A 119 -15.00 11.82 3.27
C ASN A 119 -13.49 12.07 3.17
N LEU A 120 -12.94 12.84 4.10
CA LEU A 120 -11.49 12.84 4.33
C LEU A 120 -11.01 11.38 4.49
N SER A 121 -9.81 11.05 3.99
CA SER A 121 -9.11 9.80 4.33
C SER A 121 -7.80 10.01 5.03
N GLY A 122 -7.28 11.24 5.02
CA GLY A 122 -6.19 11.69 5.87
C GLY A 122 -6.63 12.76 6.86
N VAL A 123 -6.09 12.71 8.07
CA VAL A 123 -6.03 13.88 8.96
C VAL A 123 -4.61 14.08 9.48
N ALA A 124 -4.09 15.30 9.37
CA ALA A 124 -2.76 15.64 9.86
C ALA A 124 -2.77 15.73 11.39
N GLY A 125 -1.77 15.13 12.03
CA GLY A 125 -1.71 15.03 13.49
C GLY A 125 -1.18 16.28 14.16
N GLU A 126 -1.76 16.64 15.30
CA GLU A 126 -1.21 17.66 16.18
C GLU A 126 0.06 17.10 16.84
N ARG A 127 1.22 17.71 16.55
CA ARG A 127 2.50 17.31 17.16
C ARG A 127 2.59 17.85 18.59
N VAL A 128 2.36 16.98 19.56
CA VAL A 128 2.52 17.26 20.99
C VAL A 128 3.86 16.71 21.48
N ILE A 129 4.42 17.31 22.55
CA ILE A 129 5.56 16.72 23.26
C ILE A 129 5.04 15.91 24.45
N ARG A 130 5.48 14.66 24.56
CA ARG A 130 5.18 13.75 25.67
C ARG A 130 6.44 13.55 26.51
N THR A 131 6.24 13.30 27.81
CA THR A 131 7.30 12.80 28.70
C THR A 131 6.79 11.57 29.43
N ALA A 132 7.51 10.46 29.35
CA ALA A 132 7.18 9.19 30.03
C ALA A 132 8.47 8.51 30.50
N ALA A 133 8.48 7.95 31.72
CA ALA A 133 9.65 7.31 32.32
C ALA A 133 10.95 8.16 32.27
N GLY A 134 10.82 9.50 32.38
CA GLY A 134 11.93 10.45 32.29
C GLY A 134 12.44 10.76 30.86
N ARG A 135 11.83 10.18 29.83
CA ARG A 135 12.18 10.37 28.42
C ARG A 135 11.17 11.30 27.75
N THR A 136 11.64 12.26 26.95
CA THR A 136 10.82 13.29 26.29
C THR A 136 10.86 13.13 24.78
N PHE A 137 9.72 13.13 24.10
CA PHE A 137 9.61 12.77 22.68
C PHE A 137 8.40 13.41 22.00
N PRO A 138 8.41 13.60 20.67
CA PRO A 138 7.24 14.03 19.92
C PRO A 138 6.25 12.88 19.73
N ALA A 139 4.96 13.20 19.77
CA ALA A 139 3.86 12.32 19.44
C ALA A 139 2.86 13.08 18.54
N TRP A 140 2.12 12.35 17.72
CA TRP A 140 1.09 12.94 16.86
C TRP A 140 -0.28 12.48 17.28
N VAL A 141 -1.12 13.44 17.67
CA VAL A 141 -2.47 13.20 18.17
C VAL A 141 -3.49 13.55 17.08
N PHE A 142 -4.43 12.65 16.86
CA PHE A 142 -5.53 12.80 15.91
C PHE A 142 -6.82 12.73 16.74
N ASN A 143 -7.45 13.89 16.97
CA ASN A 143 -8.60 14.02 17.86
C ASN A 143 -9.92 13.98 17.07
N ASN A 144 -10.92 13.30 17.63
CA ASN A 144 -12.29 13.17 17.09
C ASN A 144 -12.30 12.67 15.63
N VAL A 145 -11.48 11.67 15.30
CA VAL A 145 -11.46 11.09 13.94
C VAL A 145 -12.75 10.30 13.74
N PRO A 146 -13.60 10.63 12.74
CA PRO A 146 -14.93 10.03 12.63
C PRO A 146 -14.82 8.55 12.23
N VAL A 147 -15.42 7.67 13.04
CA VAL A 147 -15.67 6.28 12.66
C VAL A 147 -17.14 6.13 12.27
N PRO A 148 -17.45 5.63 11.06
CA PRO A 148 -18.83 5.47 10.65
C PRO A 148 -19.45 4.33 11.48
N PRO A 149 -20.51 4.58 12.28
CA PRO A 149 -21.12 3.54 13.09
C PRO A 149 -21.69 2.42 12.20
N PRO A 150 -21.92 1.21 12.75
CA PRO A 150 -22.66 0.16 12.07
C PRO A 150 -24.02 0.70 11.60
N THR A 151 -24.21 0.79 10.28
CA THR A 151 -25.46 1.31 9.70
C THR A 151 -26.38 0.16 9.36
N GLU A 152 -27.50 0.03 10.07
CA GLU A 152 -28.64 -0.73 9.57
C GLU A 152 -29.24 -0.01 8.36
N PHE A 153 -29.24 -0.67 7.20
CA PHE A 153 -29.92 -0.18 6.00
C PHE A 153 -30.95 -1.22 5.59
N THR A 154 -32.24 -0.85 5.59
CA THR A 154 -33.37 -1.73 5.21
C THR A 154 -33.31 -3.15 5.82
N ALA A 155 -33.14 -3.21 7.15
CA ALA A 155 -32.99 -4.43 7.95
C ALA A 155 -31.79 -5.33 7.57
N ARG A 156 -30.77 -4.76 6.93
CA ARG A 156 -29.48 -5.38 6.64
C ARG A 156 -28.42 -4.66 7.47
N ALA A 157 -27.70 -5.42 8.30
CA ALA A 157 -26.51 -4.90 8.95
C ALA A 157 -25.45 -4.60 7.87
N ILE A 158 -24.93 -3.37 7.86
CA ILE A 158 -23.70 -3.03 7.14
C ILE A 158 -22.57 -2.98 8.17
N THR A 159 -21.81 -4.07 8.30
CA THR A 159 -20.57 -4.06 9.06
C THR A 159 -19.57 -3.20 8.30
N ARG A 160 -19.13 -2.11 8.94
CA ARG A 160 -18.07 -1.25 8.44
C ARG A 160 -16.82 -1.50 9.27
N ILE A 161 -15.70 -1.71 8.59
CA ILE A 161 -14.40 -1.86 9.23
C ILE A 161 -13.49 -0.78 8.68
N THR A 162 -13.04 0.14 9.53
CA THR A 162 -12.09 1.18 9.16
C THR A 162 -10.70 0.76 9.61
N TYR A 163 -9.77 0.54 8.68
CA TYR A 163 -8.37 0.26 8.98
C TYR A 163 -7.57 1.56 8.95
N PHE A 164 -7.00 1.92 10.09
CA PHE A 164 -6.15 3.08 10.29
C PHE A 164 -4.67 2.69 10.18
N PHE A 165 -3.88 3.57 9.57
CA PHE A 165 -2.42 3.47 9.44
C PHE A 165 -1.81 4.88 9.33
N VAL A 166 -0.48 5.01 9.45
CA VAL A 166 0.18 6.33 9.51
C VAL A 166 1.10 6.55 8.30
N GLU A 167 0.84 7.63 7.56
CA GLU A 167 1.72 8.17 6.53
C GLU A 167 2.62 9.27 7.13
N VAL A 168 3.87 9.35 6.68
CA VAL A 168 4.79 10.45 7.01
C VAL A 168 5.27 11.07 5.70
N GLU A 169 4.83 12.30 5.42
CA GLU A 169 5.11 12.97 4.13
C GLU A 169 6.62 13.14 3.90
N GLY A 170 7.11 12.73 2.73
CA GLY A 170 8.52 12.86 2.37
C GLY A 170 9.47 11.99 3.20
N ALA A 171 8.99 10.85 3.72
CA ALA A 171 9.77 9.86 4.45
C ALA A 171 9.46 8.45 3.93
N ASP A 172 10.42 7.52 3.99
CA ASP A 172 10.11 6.10 3.83
C ASP A 172 9.66 5.55 5.18
N ALA A 173 8.34 5.52 5.38
CA ALA A 173 7.71 5.06 6.61
C ALA A 173 7.23 3.61 6.50
N ARG A 174 7.64 2.75 7.44
CA ARG A 174 6.82 1.58 7.80
C ARG A 174 5.78 2.03 8.82
N THR A 175 4.61 1.39 8.86
CA THR A 175 3.56 1.76 9.82
C THR A 175 2.77 0.54 10.32
N SER A 176 2.26 0.59 11.55
CA SER A 176 1.35 -0.44 12.05
C SER A 176 -0.10 -0.16 11.63
N VAL A 177 -0.94 -1.19 11.70
CA VAL A 177 -2.35 -1.12 11.33
C VAL A 177 -3.22 -1.32 12.56
N TRP A 178 -4.22 -0.45 12.75
CA TRP A 178 -5.28 -0.65 13.73
C TRP A 178 -6.66 -0.62 13.06
N ALA A 179 -7.43 -1.71 13.21
CA ALA A 179 -8.77 -1.82 12.67
C ALA A 179 -9.85 -1.29 13.64
N HIS A 180 -10.96 -0.81 13.11
CA HIS A 180 -12.15 -0.43 13.88
C HIS A 180 -13.39 -1.10 13.30
N GLY A 181 -13.95 -2.08 14.00
CA GLY A 181 -15.20 -2.73 13.63
C GLY A 181 -15.59 -3.84 14.62
N ASP A 182 -16.89 -4.15 14.70
CA ASP A 182 -17.44 -5.22 15.54
C ASP A 182 -17.00 -6.62 15.06
N ARG A 183 -16.88 -6.77 13.74
CA ARG A 183 -16.55 -8.02 13.04
C ARG A 183 -15.67 -7.73 11.83
N ALA A 184 -14.37 -7.48 12.03
CA ALA A 184 -13.40 -7.42 10.92
C ALA A 184 -13.09 -8.79 10.27
N LEU A 185 -14.10 -9.66 10.16
CA LEU A 185 -13.98 -11.00 9.61
C LEU A 185 -13.43 -10.90 8.18
N THR A 186 -12.40 -11.72 7.95
CA THR A 186 -11.82 -12.00 6.64
C THR A 186 -12.88 -12.53 5.68
N GLN A 187 -13.56 -11.64 4.96
CA GLN A 187 -14.43 -12.01 3.84
C GLN A 187 -13.64 -11.94 2.53
N LEU A 188 -14.08 -12.72 1.55
CA LEU A 188 -13.62 -12.57 0.18
C LEU A 188 -14.02 -11.17 -0.32
N PRO A 189 -13.11 -10.36 -0.88
CA PRO A 189 -13.45 -9.06 -1.42
C PRO A 189 -14.37 -9.22 -2.64
N TYR A 190 -15.42 -8.40 -2.74
CA TYR A 190 -16.22 -8.37 -3.96
C TYR A 190 -15.39 -7.73 -5.08
N GLN A 191 -15.12 -8.49 -6.14
CA GLN A 191 -14.31 -7.99 -7.26
C GLN A 191 -14.99 -6.81 -7.96
N ARG A 192 -14.33 -5.65 -7.99
CA ARG A 192 -14.78 -4.52 -8.81
C ARG A 192 -14.55 -4.89 -10.27
N LEU A 193 -15.57 -4.68 -11.11
CA LEU A 193 -15.44 -4.84 -12.55
C LEU A 193 -14.58 -3.71 -13.11
N VAL A 194 -13.65 -4.05 -13.98
CA VAL A 194 -12.77 -3.09 -14.67
C VAL A 194 -13.42 -2.68 -16.00
N TRP A 195 -13.58 -1.38 -16.21
CA TRP A 195 -14.27 -0.83 -17.38
C TRP A 195 -13.33 -0.53 -18.57
N GLY A 196 -12.05 -0.32 -18.29
CA GLY A 196 -11.03 -0.07 -19.30
C GLY A 196 -9.61 -0.05 -18.73
N ILE A 197 -8.63 0.12 -19.63
CA ILE A 197 -7.22 0.32 -19.32
C ILE A 197 -6.76 1.68 -19.83
N ASP A 198 -5.79 2.29 -19.15
CA ASP A 198 -5.12 3.52 -19.60
C ASP A 198 -3.60 3.37 -19.47
N GLU A 199 -2.93 3.33 -20.63
CA GLU A 199 -1.48 3.19 -20.80
C GLU A 199 -0.69 4.48 -20.46
N ARG A 200 -1.37 5.59 -20.12
CA ARG A 200 -0.69 6.78 -19.60
C ARG A 200 -0.08 6.48 -18.23
N PRO A 201 1.14 6.98 -17.92
CA PRO A 201 1.71 6.83 -16.57
C PRO A 201 0.83 7.50 -15.51
N PRO A 202 0.36 6.77 -14.47
CA PRO A 202 -0.43 7.35 -13.39
C PRO A 202 0.42 8.27 -12.50
N GLN A 203 -0.17 9.38 -12.03
CA GLN A 203 0.46 10.26 -11.03
C GLN A 203 0.37 9.68 -9.61
N ALA A 204 -0.71 8.93 -9.35
CA ALA A 204 -0.94 8.14 -8.16
C ALA A 204 -1.82 6.94 -8.56
N VAL A 205 -1.75 5.85 -7.81
CA VAL A 205 -2.56 4.64 -8.06
C VAL A 205 -3.39 4.25 -6.85
N ASP A 206 -4.57 3.71 -7.10
CA ASP A 206 -5.33 2.96 -6.11
C ASP A 206 -5.01 1.47 -6.23
N ALA A 207 -4.53 0.88 -5.14
CA ALA A 207 -4.16 -0.53 -5.09
C ALA A 207 -5.20 -1.31 -4.30
N LEU A 208 -6.04 -2.07 -5.02
CA LEU A 208 -7.16 -2.83 -4.43
C LEU A 208 -6.80 -4.31 -4.37
N ILE A 209 -6.93 -4.91 -3.18
CA ILE A 209 -6.89 -6.35 -2.98
C ILE A 209 -8.23 -6.92 -3.47
N GLN A 210 -8.18 -7.65 -4.58
CA GLN A 210 -9.36 -8.07 -5.37
C GLN A 210 -9.57 -9.58 -5.33
N VAL A 211 -8.52 -10.36 -5.07
CA VAL A 211 -8.60 -11.79 -4.80
C VAL A 211 -7.83 -12.08 -3.53
N VAL A 212 -8.43 -12.90 -2.68
CA VAL A 212 -7.75 -13.58 -1.57
C VAL A 212 -8.26 -15.01 -1.59
N TRP A 213 -7.38 -15.99 -1.48
CA TRP A 213 -7.72 -17.40 -1.61
C TRP A 213 -6.84 -18.19 -0.65
N PRO A 214 -7.28 -18.45 0.59
CA PRO A 214 -6.51 -19.22 1.57
C PRO A 214 -6.55 -20.71 1.21
N HIS A 215 -5.38 -21.37 1.28
CA HIS A 215 -5.21 -22.74 0.81
C HIS A 215 -4.09 -23.49 1.53
N ASP A 216 -4.07 -24.81 1.37
CA ASP A 216 -2.96 -25.67 1.75
C ASP A 216 -1.91 -25.87 0.64
N GLU A 217 -0.84 -26.58 0.96
CA GLU A 217 0.27 -26.92 0.05
C GLU A 217 -0.16 -27.77 -1.17
N ALA A 218 -1.36 -28.37 -1.15
CA ALA A 218 -1.96 -29.09 -2.27
C ALA A 218 -2.96 -28.22 -3.07
N GLY A 219 -3.03 -26.92 -2.78
CA GLY A 219 -3.93 -25.97 -3.45
C GLY A 219 -5.41 -26.23 -3.18
N GLN A 220 -5.76 -26.90 -2.08
CA GLN A 220 -7.17 -27.00 -1.66
C GLN A 220 -7.53 -25.79 -0.79
N VAL A 221 -8.75 -25.27 -0.98
CA VAL A 221 -9.26 -24.14 -0.19
C VAL A 221 -9.32 -24.53 1.28
N GLN A 222 -8.83 -23.66 2.15
CA GLN A 222 -8.83 -23.84 3.60
C GLN A 222 -9.52 -22.67 4.29
N ASP A 223 -10.08 -22.92 5.47
CA ASP A 223 -10.58 -21.86 6.35
C ASP A 223 -9.43 -20.95 6.81
N VAL A 224 -9.75 -19.70 7.11
CA VAL A 224 -8.80 -18.64 7.53
C VAL A 224 -8.00 -19.01 8.79
N ALA A 225 -8.53 -19.89 9.65
CA ALA A 225 -7.82 -20.39 10.83
C ALA A 225 -6.94 -21.63 10.56
N ALA A 226 -7.05 -22.25 9.38
CA ALA A 226 -6.38 -23.50 9.02
C ALA A 226 -5.31 -23.32 7.92
N ALA A 227 -5.51 -22.37 7.01
CA ALA A 227 -4.64 -22.11 5.87
C ALA A 227 -3.17 -21.84 6.30
N PRO A 228 -2.18 -22.56 5.75
CA PRO A 228 -0.79 -22.14 5.81
C PRO A 228 -0.45 -21.02 4.80
N LEU A 229 -1.16 -20.98 3.67
CA LEU A 229 -0.85 -20.14 2.51
C LEU A 229 -2.07 -19.35 2.03
N VAL A 230 -1.82 -18.24 1.34
CA VAL A 230 -2.85 -17.48 0.62
C VAL A 230 -2.33 -17.02 -0.75
N ASN A 231 -3.15 -17.17 -1.79
CA ASN A 231 -2.95 -16.46 -3.05
C ASN A 231 -3.69 -15.13 -2.99
N ILE A 232 -2.98 -14.02 -3.21
CA ILE A 232 -3.53 -12.66 -3.22
C ILE A 232 -3.43 -12.08 -4.64
N GLY A 233 -4.50 -11.47 -5.14
CA GLY A 233 -4.55 -10.78 -6.42
C GLY A 233 -4.92 -9.31 -6.23
N VAL A 234 -4.14 -8.42 -6.82
CA VAL A 234 -4.26 -6.96 -6.70
C VAL A 234 -4.46 -6.33 -8.07
N ASP A 235 -5.48 -5.50 -8.22
CA ASP A 235 -5.62 -4.63 -9.40
C ASP A 235 -5.15 -3.21 -9.03
N LEU A 236 -4.44 -2.58 -9.96
CA LEU A 236 -4.02 -1.19 -9.85
C LEU A 236 -4.85 -0.30 -10.79
N PHE A 237 -5.40 0.77 -10.23
CA PHE A 237 -6.23 1.73 -10.95
C PHE A 237 -5.60 3.12 -10.93
N HIS A 238 -5.93 3.95 -11.92
CA HIS A 238 -5.64 5.38 -11.87
C HIS A 238 -6.42 6.02 -10.72
N HIS A 239 -5.73 6.79 -9.88
CA HIS A 239 -6.36 7.47 -8.75
C HIS A 239 -7.01 8.80 -9.15
N PRO A 240 -8.20 9.16 -8.63
CA PRO A 240 -9.02 8.40 -7.66
C PRO A 240 -10.11 7.54 -8.33
N VAL A 241 -10.25 6.28 -7.91
CA VAL A 241 -11.44 5.44 -8.19
C VAL A 241 -12.63 5.93 -7.38
N ALA A 242 -13.29 6.97 -7.89
CA ALA A 242 -14.36 7.72 -7.21
C ALA A 242 -15.68 6.95 -7.00
N GLY A 243 -15.85 5.74 -7.57
CA GLY A 243 -17.07 4.95 -7.36
C GLY A 243 -17.10 3.60 -8.09
N PRO A 244 -18.26 2.90 -8.07
CA PRO A 244 -18.42 1.59 -8.70
C PRO A 244 -18.37 1.58 -10.24
N GLY A 245 -18.64 2.74 -10.87
CA GLY A 245 -18.73 2.87 -12.33
C GLY A 245 -17.43 3.32 -13.03
N ASP A 246 -16.37 3.63 -12.28
CA ASP A 246 -15.20 4.39 -12.78
C ASP A 246 -13.79 3.76 -12.61
N PRO A 247 -13.56 2.51 -12.13
CA PRO A 247 -12.20 1.95 -12.06
C PRO A 247 -11.58 1.70 -13.46
N VAL A 248 -10.75 2.64 -13.90
CA VAL A 248 -9.85 2.50 -15.06
C VAL A 248 -8.52 1.93 -14.59
N SER A 249 -8.18 0.72 -15.04
CA SER A 249 -6.92 0.06 -14.67
C SER A 249 -5.73 0.78 -15.31
N VAL A 250 -4.56 0.70 -14.67
CA VAL A 250 -3.30 1.04 -15.34
C VAL A 250 -3.09 0.10 -16.54
N GLY A 251 -2.42 0.60 -17.58
CA GLY A 251 -2.13 -0.16 -18.79
C GLY A 251 -1.07 -1.26 -18.63
N PHE A 252 -0.95 -2.13 -19.63
CA PHE A 252 0.00 -3.24 -19.63
C PHE A 252 1.46 -2.78 -19.65
N GLY A 253 1.76 -1.57 -20.15
CA GLY A 253 3.09 -0.94 -20.07
C GLY A 253 3.48 -0.42 -18.69
N PHE A 254 2.64 -0.61 -17.66
CA PHE A 254 3.00 -0.25 -16.29
C PHE A 254 3.91 -1.32 -15.66
N ASP A 255 5.21 -1.04 -15.64
CA ASP A 255 6.29 -1.95 -15.18
C ASP A 255 6.93 -1.55 -13.84
N ARG A 256 6.21 -0.82 -12.97
CA ARG A 256 6.68 -0.54 -11.61
C ARG A 256 6.60 -1.80 -10.72
N PRO A 257 7.61 -2.06 -9.86
CA PRO A 257 7.49 -3.08 -8.83
C PRO A 257 6.28 -2.83 -7.92
N VAL A 258 5.52 -3.89 -7.67
CA VAL A 258 4.35 -3.88 -6.76
C VAL A 258 4.65 -4.83 -5.62
N TRP A 259 4.74 -4.28 -4.41
CA TRP A 259 5.03 -5.01 -3.18
C TRP A 259 3.76 -5.28 -2.41
N LEU A 260 3.56 -6.55 -2.03
CA LEU A 260 2.68 -6.91 -0.93
C LEU A 260 3.42 -6.60 0.38
N LEU A 261 2.77 -5.81 1.23
CA LEU A 261 3.20 -5.57 2.60
C LEU A 261 2.39 -6.45 3.56
N ARG A 262 3.01 -6.94 4.63
CA ARG A 262 2.38 -7.73 5.69
C ARG A 262 2.77 -7.17 7.06
N ALA A 263 1.80 -6.99 7.94
CA ALA A 263 2.01 -6.73 9.37
C ALA A 263 1.45 -7.90 10.19
N LEU A 264 2.09 -8.21 11.33
CA LEU A 264 1.59 -9.16 12.33
C LEU A 264 1.17 -8.39 13.58
N ASN A 265 -0.09 -8.52 13.99
CA ASN A 265 -0.69 -7.81 15.14
C ASN A 265 -0.47 -6.28 15.01
N ASN A 266 0.02 -5.59 16.05
CA ASN A 266 0.41 -4.16 15.98
C ASN A 266 1.85 -3.95 15.45
N GLY A 267 2.43 -4.96 14.79
CA GLY A 267 3.70 -4.83 14.08
C GLY A 267 3.59 -3.95 12.84
N TYR A 268 4.73 -3.69 12.20
CA TYR A 268 4.81 -2.84 11.02
C TYR A 268 4.40 -3.58 9.73
N LEU A 269 3.85 -2.85 8.76
CA LEU A 269 3.69 -3.30 7.38
C LEU A 269 5.06 -3.40 6.72
N GLU A 270 5.56 -4.64 6.55
CA GLU A 270 6.86 -4.93 5.96
C GLU A 270 6.71 -5.57 4.56
N PRO A 271 7.57 -5.26 3.57
CA PRO A 271 7.53 -5.91 2.27
C PRO A 271 7.82 -7.41 2.38
N VAL A 272 6.91 -8.25 1.88
CA VAL A 272 7.06 -9.72 1.91
C VAL A 272 7.26 -10.37 0.55
N LYS A 273 6.66 -9.82 -0.52
CA LYS A 273 6.73 -10.40 -1.87
C LYS A 273 6.45 -9.35 -2.94
N THR A 274 7.11 -9.47 -4.09
CA THR A 274 6.76 -8.73 -5.32
C THR A 274 5.71 -9.49 -6.13
N GLY A 275 4.82 -8.76 -6.80
CA GLY A 275 3.69 -9.34 -7.52
C GLY A 275 4.03 -9.72 -8.96
N GLU A 276 3.62 -10.91 -9.38
CA GLU A 276 3.68 -11.36 -10.77
C GLU A 276 2.57 -10.65 -11.58
N LYS A 277 2.94 -9.90 -12.64
CA LYS A 277 1.97 -9.22 -13.50
C LYS A 277 1.37 -10.17 -14.53
N VAL A 278 0.11 -10.56 -14.32
CA VAL A 278 -0.65 -11.44 -15.22
C VAL A 278 -1.75 -10.68 -15.97
N ARG A 279 -2.21 -11.22 -17.10
CA ARG A 279 -3.41 -10.71 -17.80
C ARG A 279 -4.67 -11.31 -17.16
N THR A 280 -5.55 -10.46 -16.65
CA THR A 280 -6.91 -10.82 -16.23
C THR A 280 -7.93 -10.33 -17.26
N THR A 281 -9.04 -11.06 -17.43
CA THR A 281 -10.12 -10.72 -18.37
C THR A 281 -11.46 -10.69 -17.63
N ASN A 282 -12.37 -9.79 -18.01
CA ASN A 282 -13.67 -9.64 -17.35
C ASN A 282 -14.54 -10.89 -17.57
N PRO A 283 -14.89 -11.68 -16.54
CA PRO A 283 -15.65 -12.92 -16.71
C PRO A 283 -17.10 -12.70 -17.14
N LEU A 284 -17.63 -11.48 -17.02
CA LEU A 284 -19.00 -11.12 -17.41
C LEU A 284 -19.08 -10.39 -18.76
N ALA A 285 -17.96 -9.89 -19.30
CA ALA A 285 -17.93 -9.10 -20.54
C ALA A 285 -17.00 -9.66 -21.64
N GLY A 286 -16.08 -10.58 -21.31
CA GLY A 286 -15.27 -11.36 -22.25
C GLY A 286 -14.19 -10.61 -23.06
N THR A 287 -14.31 -9.29 -23.22
CA THR A 287 -13.48 -8.48 -24.13
C THR A 287 -12.51 -7.54 -23.42
N ALA A 288 -12.87 -7.01 -22.25
CA ALA A 288 -11.99 -6.18 -21.45
C ALA A 288 -10.94 -7.04 -20.71
N SER A 289 -9.67 -6.72 -20.86
CA SER A 289 -8.57 -7.35 -20.11
C SER A 289 -7.54 -6.32 -19.62
N TRP A 290 -6.98 -6.55 -18.44
CA TRP A 290 -6.12 -5.63 -17.70
C TRP A 290 -4.99 -6.37 -16.96
N PRO A 291 -3.92 -5.67 -16.53
CA PRO A 291 -2.89 -6.27 -15.67
C PRO A 291 -3.37 -6.42 -14.23
N ARG A 292 -3.18 -7.62 -13.66
CA ARG A 292 -3.35 -7.93 -12.24
C ARG A 292 -2.01 -8.38 -11.67
N TRP A 293 -1.69 -7.99 -10.45
CA TRP A 293 -0.49 -8.44 -9.73
C TRP A 293 -0.87 -9.55 -8.76
N VAL A 294 -0.25 -10.72 -8.93
CA VAL A 294 -0.55 -11.93 -8.17
C VAL A 294 0.62 -12.28 -7.26
N PHE A 295 0.28 -12.60 -6.01
CA PHE A 295 1.19 -13.03 -4.97
C PHE A 295 0.73 -14.43 -4.55
N ASN A 296 1.26 -15.44 -5.23
CA ASN A 296 0.94 -16.84 -4.88
C ASN A 296 1.66 -17.26 -3.59
N ASP A 297 1.16 -18.27 -2.90
CA ASP A 297 1.83 -18.99 -1.81
C ASP A 297 2.40 -18.06 -0.71
N VAL A 298 1.63 -17.04 -0.31
CA VAL A 298 2.04 -16.11 0.75
C VAL A 298 1.79 -16.78 2.10
N ASP A 299 2.84 -16.94 2.89
CA ASP A 299 2.75 -17.48 4.26
C ASP A 299 1.76 -16.67 5.11
N VAL A 300 0.77 -17.37 5.63
CA VAL A 300 -0.20 -16.91 6.64
C VAL A 300 -0.23 -17.80 7.88
N SER A 301 0.68 -18.77 7.98
CA SER A 301 0.67 -19.81 9.02
C SER A 301 0.66 -19.26 10.46
N ALA A 302 1.21 -18.07 10.69
CA ALA A 302 1.14 -17.35 11.96
C ALA A 302 -0.30 -17.09 12.45
N ALA A 303 -1.27 -16.90 11.55
CA ALA A 303 -2.68 -16.61 11.86
C ALA A 303 -3.52 -17.84 12.24
N ARG A 304 -2.91 -19.04 12.24
CA ARG A 304 -3.46 -20.27 12.82
C ARG A 304 -3.53 -20.20 14.35
N ASP A 305 -2.67 -19.38 14.97
CA ASP A 305 -2.85 -18.97 16.36
C ASP A 305 -4.03 -17.98 16.42
N PRO A 306 -5.10 -18.26 17.18
CA PRO A 306 -6.26 -17.39 17.26
C PRO A 306 -5.96 -16.00 17.86
N ALA A 307 -4.83 -15.82 18.57
CA ALA A 307 -4.37 -14.49 18.99
C ALA A 307 -3.85 -13.66 17.80
N ASN A 308 -3.16 -14.29 16.83
CA ASN A 308 -2.45 -13.59 15.75
C ASN A 308 -3.34 -13.13 14.59
N LYS A 309 -3.08 -11.93 14.08
CA LYS A 309 -3.71 -11.34 12.89
C LYS A 309 -2.66 -10.85 11.92
N LEU A 310 -2.88 -11.10 10.64
CA LEU A 310 -2.06 -10.56 9.56
C LEU A 310 -2.85 -9.47 8.83
N TYR A 311 -2.27 -8.28 8.71
CA TYR A 311 -2.80 -7.20 7.87
C TYR A 311 -1.96 -7.10 6.60
N PHE A 312 -2.63 -7.04 5.46
CA PHE A 312 -2.03 -6.95 4.15
C PHE A 312 -2.39 -5.62 3.48
N ALA A 313 -1.38 -5.01 2.86
CA ALA A 313 -1.47 -3.75 2.13
C ALA A 313 -0.55 -3.81 0.90
N VAL A 314 -0.61 -2.80 0.03
CA VAL A 314 0.17 -2.75 -1.22
C VAL A 314 0.94 -1.44 -1.32
N ARG A 315 2.19 -1.52 -1.81
CA ARG A 315 3.01 -0.35 -2.22
C ARG A 315 3.48 -0.53 -3.66
N VAL A 316 3.42 0.54 -4.45
CA VAL A 316 3.99 0.57 -5.81
C VAL A 316 5.22 1.48 -5.81
N ASP A 317 6.36 0.96 -6.27
CA ASP A 317 7.62 1.70 -6.13
C ASP A 317 7.68 2.92 -7.06
N GLY A 318 7.94 4.09 -6.47
CA GLY A 318 8.02 5.36 -7.18
C GLY A 318 6.67 5.97 -7.60
N VAL A 319 5.54 5.47 -7.08
CA VAL A 319 4.21 6.03 -7.34
C VAL A 319 3.39 6.10 -6.03
N PRO A 320 2.84 7.26 -5.64
CA PRO A 320 1.93 7.37 -4.50
C PRO A 320 0.80 6.33 -4.58
N THR A 321 0.69 5.50 -3.53
CA THR A 321 -0.16 4.30 -3.54
C THR A 321 -1.24 4.40 -2.46
N HIS A 322 -2.49 4.51 -2.91
CA HIS A 322 -3.68 4.55 -2.08
C HIS A 322 -4.23 3.13 -1.94
N THR A 323 -3.86 2.44 -0.86
CA THR A 323 -4.10 1.00 -0.69
C THR A 323 -5.43 0.68 0.00
N THR A 324 -6.02 -0.46 -0.33
CA THR A 324 -6.94 -1.18 0.56
C THR A 324 -6.16 -2.01 1.57
N ILE A 325 -6.68 -2.19 2.78
CA ILE A 325 -6.17 -3.17 3.75
C ILE A 325 -7.09 -4.38 3.78
N TRP A 326 -6.50 -5.58 3.86
CA TRP A 326 -7.19 -6.84 4.11
C TRP A 326 -6.61 -7.50 5.37
N ALA A 327 -7.48 -8.01 6.25
CA ALA A 327 -7.09 -8.68 7.49
C ALA A 327 -7.33 -10.19 7.41
N HIS A 328 -6.45 -10.98 8.02
CA HIS A 328 -6.46 -12.44 8.01
C HIS A 328 -6.20 -13.01 9.41
N GLY A 329 -7.13 -13.81 9.93
CA GLY A 329 -6.98 -14.58 11.18
C GLY A 329 -8.32 -14.87 11.87
N ALA A 330 -8.31 -15.76 12.87
CA ALA A 330 -9.52 -16.38 13.40
C ALA A 330 -10.48 -15.45 14.19
N ASP A 331 -9.96 -14.60 15.07
CA ASP A 331 -10.76 -13.69 15.91
C ASP A 331 -10.56 -12.21 15.51
N PRO A 332 -11.38 -11.65 14.61
CA PRO A 332 -11.08 -10.38 13.95
C PRO A 332 -11.11 -9.12 14.83
N ARG A 333 -11.42 -9.25 16.13
CA ARG A 333 -11.52 -8.10 17.03
C ARG A 333 -10.16 -7.42 17.18
N THR A 334 -10.14 -6.10 17.01
CA THR A 334 -8.93 -5.32 17.23
C THR A 334 -8.68 -5.14 18.71
N TYR A 335 -7.56 -5.69 19.17
CA TYR A 335 -7.04 -5.38 20.49
C TYR A 335 -6.53 -3.93 20.54
N LEU A 336 -6.50 -3.33 21.73
CA LEU A 336 -5.80 -2.06 21.92
C LEU A 336 -4.31 -2.28 21.64
N PRO A 337 -3.59 -1.30 21.04
CA PRO A 337 -2.17 -1.43 20.82
C PRO A 337 -1.44 -1.63 22.15
N GLU A 338 -0.57 -2.63 22.22
CA GLU A 338 0.50 -2.60 23.23
C GLU A 338 1.38 -1.39 22.94
N LYS A 339 1.53 -0.52 23.93
CA LYS A 339 2.19 0.76 23.80
C LYS A 339 3.69 0.64 24.09
N ASP A 340 4.52 1.06 23.15
CA ASP A 340 5.96 1.15 23.38
C ASP A 340 6.32 2.30 24.33
N LEU A 341 7.44 2.12 25.05
CA LEU A 341 8.15 3.21 25.71
C LEU A 341 9.39 3.54 24.85
N PRO A 342 9.48 4.75 24.25
CA PRO A 342 10.64 5.15 23.46
C PRO A 342 11.94 4.92 24.23
N ALA A 343 12.99 4.40 23.59
CA ALA A 343 14.23 3.97 24.25
C ALA A 343 15.04 5.13 24.85
N ALA A 344 14.95 6.31 24.23
CA ALA A 344 15.64 7.54 24.63
C ALA A 344 14.67 8.74 24.58
N SER A 345 15.13 9.90 25.01
CA SER A 345 14.52 11.17 24.59
C SER A 345 14.82 11.44 23.10
N CYS A 346 14.04 12.34 22.51
CA CYS A 346 14.37 12.94 21.22
C CYS A 346 15.74 13.65 21.25
N PRO A 347 16.49 13.63 20.13
CA PRO A 347 17.55 14.60 19.88
C PRO A 347 16.98 16.00 19.55
#